data_AF-A0A026X3I9-F1
#
_entry.id   AF-A0A026X3I9-F1
#
_cell.length_a   1.000
_cell.length_b   1.000
_cell.length_c   1.000
_cell.angle_alpha   90.00
_cell.angle_beta   90.00
_cell.angle_gamma   90.00
#
_symmetry.space_group_name_H-M   'P 1'
#
loop_
_entity.id
_entity.type
_entity.pdbx_description
1 polymer ?
#
loop_
_entity_poly.entity_id
_entity_poly.type
_entity_poly.pdbx_seq_one_letter_code
_entity_poly.pdbx_strand_id
1 'polypeptide(L)'
;LILYVRTRADIKRVCRRQTSVSWASLKQFVKAGNIEQNDMKLKCYLRCFMVKSGILNEDNNVDLEKALRHLPRSMQETSKNILNQCKSIPAENACDKAYQIAVCYVKEQPEILKNPAFI
;
A
#
# COMPACT_ATOMS: atom_id res chain seq x y z
N LEU A 1 19.35 3.84 5.76
CA LEU A 1 18.00 4.46 5.66
C LEU A 1 17.84 5.39 4.45
N ILE A 2 18.80 6.26 4.14
CA ILE A 2 18.71 7.29 3.07
C ILE A 2 18.40 6.67 1.69
N LEU A 3 19.08 5.59 1.31
CA LEU A 3 18.84 4.91 0.04
C LEU A 3 17.38 4.42 -0.06
N TYR A 4 16.84 3.82 1.00
CA TYR A 4 15.49 3.27 1.05
C TYR A 4 14.39 4.34 0.89
N VAL A 5 14.59 5.54 1.45
CA VAL A 5 13.65 6.66 1.31
C VAL A 5 13.67 7.20 -0.12
N ARG A 6 14.85 7.28 -0.75
CA ARG A 6 14.99 7.70 -2.15
C ARG A 6 14.26 6.71 -3.09
N THR A 7 14.48 5.40 -2.93
CA THR A 7 13.80 4.40 -3.76
C THR A 7 12.28 4.49 -3.63
N ARG A 8 11.73 4.74 -2.43
CA ARG A 8 10.27 4.89 -2.24
C ARG A 8 9.72 6.15 -2.90
N ALA A 9 10.43 7.28 -2.81
CA ALA A 9 10.04 8.51 -3.51
C ALA A 9 10.00 8.32 -5.03
N ASP A 10 10.93 7.56 -5.57
CA ASP A 10 10.97 7.19 -6.99
C ASP A 10 9.79 6.27 -7.36
N ILE A 11 9.48 5.25 -6.54
CA ILE A 11 8.32 4.37 -6.74
C ILE A 11 7.03 5.19 -6.80
N LYS A 12 6.80 6.11 -5.86
CA LYS A 12 5.60 6.97 -5.84
C LYS A 12 5.48 7.77 -7.14
N ARG A 13 6.57 8.38 -7.59
CA ARG A 13 6.59 9.18 -8.82
C ARG A 13 6.30 8.32 -10.06
N VAL A 14 6.91 7.15 -10.14
CA VAL A 14 6.71 6.19 -11.25
C VAL A 14 5.26 5.71 -11.28
N CYS A 15 4.74 5.23 -10.16
CA CYS A 15 3.38 4.70 -10.10
C CYS A 15 2.34 5.76 -10.40
N ARG A 16 2.51 7.00 -9.91
CA ARG A 16 1.60 8.09 -10.25
C ARG A 16 1.57 8.37 -11.75
N ARG A 17 2.74 8.36 -12.42
CA ARG A 17 2.84 8.54 -13.87
C ARG A 17 2.19 7.39 -14.63
N GLN A 18 2.41 6.15 -14.20
CA GLN A 18 1.87 4.96 -14.87
C GLN A 18 0.35 4.86 -14.79
N THR A 19 -0.24 5.25 -13.65
CA THR A 19 -1.69 5.11 -13.45
C THR A 19 -2.47 6.39 -13.71
N SER A 20 -1.77 7.50 -13.93
CA SER A 20 -2.37 8.83 -14.08
C SER A 20 -3.27 9.23 -12.92
N VAL A 21 -3.03 8.68 -11.71
CA VAL A 21 -3.77 9.05 -10.50
C VAL A 21 -3.48 10.51 -10.13
N SER A 22 -4.51 11.21 -9.67
CA SER A 22 -4.37 12.60 -9.24
C SER A 22 -3.69 12.70 -7.87
N TRP A 23 -2.99 13.81 -7.64
CA TRP A 23 -2.48 14.11 -6.29
C TRP A 23 -3.60 14.28 -5.27
N ALA A 24 -4.77 14.75 -5.70
CA ALA A 24 -5.95 14.90 -4.85
C ALA A 24 -6.45 13.54 -4.33
N SER A 25 -6.59 12.54 -5.20
CA SER A 25 -6.98 11.16 -4.83
C SER A 25 -6.00 10.56 -3.82
N LEU A 26 -4.69 10.73 -4.04
CA LEU A 26 -3.65 10.27 -3.11
C LEU A 26 -3.75 10.95 -1.74
N LYS A 27 -3.89 12.29 -1.73
CA LYS A 27 -4.03 13.07 -0.50
C LYS A 27 -5.30 12.70 0.27
N GLN A 28 -6.39 12.44 -0.43
CA GLN A 28 -7.63 12.01 0.18
C GLN A 28 -7.49 10.63 0.84
N PHE A 29 -6.84 9.68 0.17
CA PHE A 29 -6.55 8.37 0.76
C PHE A 29 -5.70 8.47 2.02
N VAL A 30 -4.64 9.29 2.02
CA VAL A 30 -3.81 9.53 3.20
C VAL A 30 -4.58 10.21 4.33
N LYS A 31 -5.57 11.05 4.02
CA LYS A 31 -6.37 11.76 5.03
C LYS A 31 -7.46 10.88 5.65
N ALA A 32 -8.17 10.10 4.83
CA ALA A 32 -9.36 9.37 5.25
C ALA A 32 -9.11 7.88 5.50
N GLY A 33 -7.97 7.33 5.06
CA GLY A 33 -7.65 5.91 5.12
C GLY A 33 -8.48 5.02 4.16
N ASN A 34 -9.44 5.62 3.47
CA ASN A 34 -10.21 5.07 2.37
C ASN A 34 -10.59 6.22 1.42
N ILE A 35 -11.11 5.87 0.25
CA ILE A 35 -11.80 6.82 -0.64
C ILE A 35 -13.00 6.11 -1.27
N GLU A 36 -13.76 6.80 -2.12
CA GLU A 36 -14.75 6.15 -2.97
C GLU A 36 -14.16 4.92 -3.65
N GLN A 37 -14.84 3.78 -3.51
CA GLN A 37 -14.38 2.49 -4.04
C GLN A 37 -14.24 2.46 -5.56
N ASN A 38 -14.63 3.52 -6.28
CA ASN A 38 -14.66 3.56 -7.73
C ASN A 38 -13.44 4.23 -8.39
N ASP A 39 -12.49 4.80 -7.64
CA ASP A 39 -11.27 5.37 -8.25
C ASP A 39 -10.26 4.25 -8.62
N MET A 40 -10.47 3.67 -9.80
CA MET A 40 -9.60 2.62 -10.35
C MET A 40 -8.14 3.07 -10.49
N LYS A 41 -7.89 4.37 -10.75
CA LYS A 41 -6.52 4.89 -10.88
C LYS A 41 -5.80 4.85 -9.54
N LEU A 42 -6.49 5.15 -8.43
CA LEU A 42 -5.94 4.96 -7.09
C LEU A 42 -5.70 3.48 -6.79
N LYS A 43 -6.68 2.60 -7.06
CA LYS A 43 -6.53 1.16 -6.82
C LYS A 43 -5.28 0.62 -7.51
N CYS A 44 -5.11 0.95 -8.79
CA CYS A 44 -3.93 0.53 -9.54
C CYS A 44 -2.65 1.23 -9.09
N TYR A 45 -2.72 2.45 -8.56
CA TYR A 45 -1.56 3.10 -7.96
C TYR A 45 -1.05 2.33 -6.74
N LEU A 46 -1.96 1.93 -5.84
CA LEU A 46 -1.63 1.12 -4.66
C LEU A 46 -1.00 -0.21 -5.07
N ARG A 47 -1.59 -0.89 -6.06
CA ARG A 47 -1.01 -2.10 -6.64
C ARG A 47 0.41 -1.85 -7.15
N CYS A 48 0.60 -0.84 -8.00
CA CYS A 48 1.92 -0.51 -8.54
C CYS A 48 2.95 -0.27 -7.43
N PHE A 49 2.57 0.52 -6.42
CA PHE A 49 3.43 0.84 -5.29
C PHE A 49 3.79 -0.42 -4.51
N MET A 50 2.81 -1.26 -4.18
CA MET A 50 3.02 -2.48 -3.40
C MET A 50 3.86 -3.52 -4.15
N VAL A 51 3.67 -3.68 -5.46
CA VAL A 51 4.51 -4.57 -6.28
C VAL A 51 5.94 -4.05 -6.35
N LYS A 52 6.15 -2.77 -6.67
CA LYS A 52 7.49 -2.20 -6.81
C LYS A 52 8.25 -2.07 -5.48
N SER A 53 7.53 -1.98 -4.37
CA SER A 53 8.13 -2.04 -3.03
C SER A 53 8.41 -3.47 -2.57
N GLY A 54 7.82 -4.48 -3.21
CA GLY A 54 7.96 -5.89 -2.87
C GLY A 54 6.96 -6.38 -1.81
N ILE A 55 5.98 -5.56 -1.42
CA ILE A 55 4.88 -5.96 -0.54
C ILE A 55 3.98 -6.99 -1.24
N LEU A 56 3.74 -6.81 -2.54
CA LEU A 56 3.07 -7.79 -3.39
C LEU A 56 4.09 -8.42 -4.34
N ASN A 57 3.94 -9.72 -4.60
CA ASN A 57 4.63 -10.40 -5.68
C ASN A 57 3.94 -10.17 -7.04
N GLU A 58 4.47 -10.76 -8.12
CA GLU A 58 3.94 -10.61 -9.48
C GLU A 58 2.51 -11.14 -9.64
N ASP A 59 2.15 -12.17 -8.86
CA ASP A 59 0.81 -12.74 -8.78
C ASP A 59 -0.16 -11.92 -7.90
N ASN A 60 0.28 -10.78 -7.37
CA ASN A 60 -0.49 -9.91 -6.48
C ASN A 60 -0.84 -10.56 -5.13
N ASN A 61 0.01 -11.46 -4.66
CA ASN A 61 -0.05 -12.03 -3.31
C ASN A 61 0.91 -11.29 -2.38
N VAL A 62 0.52 -11.16 -1.10
CA VAL A 62 1.34 -10.50 -0.08
C VAL A 62 2.59 -11.35 0.21
N ASP A 63 3.76 -10.76 -0.01
CA ASP A 63 5.04 -11.27 0.46
C ASP A 63 5.26 -10.75 1.89
N LEU A 64 4.83 -11.52 2.89
CA LEU A 64 4.85 -11.10 4.29
C LEU A 64 6.25 -10.71 4.75
N GLU A 65 7.27 -11.49 4.39
CA GLU A 65 8.64 -11.22 4.81
C GLU A 65 9.11 -9.86 4.30
N LYS A 66 8.91 -9.58 3.00
CA LYS A 66 9.22 -8.27 2.42
C LYS A 66 8.38 -7.17 3.03
N ALA A 67 7.07 -7.37 3.16
CA ALA A 67 6.15 -6.38 3.72
C ALA A 67 6.61 -5.90 5.12
N LEU A 68 6.99 -6.83 5.99
CA LEU A 68 7.45 -6.53 7.35
C LEU A 68 8.79 -5.78 7.38
N ARG A 69 9.66 -5.94 6.38
CA ARG A 69 10.90 -5.14 6.27
C ARG A 69 10.65 -3.65 6.08
N HIS A 70 9.45 -3.26 5.65
CA HIS A 70 9.11 -1.84 5.52
C HIS A 70 8.73 -1.17 6.84
N LEU A 71 8.60 -1.95 7.92
CA LEU A 71 8.04 -1.52 9.19
C LEU A 71 9.11 -1.53 10.30
N PRO A 72 9.01 -0.61 11.28
CA PRO A 72 9.78 -0.70 12.52
C PRO A 72 9.58 -2.05 13.21
N ARG A 73 10.62 -2.56 13.88
CA ARG A 73 10.56 -3.87 14.58
C ARG A 73 9.38 -3.98 15.54
N SER A 74 9.05 -2.91 16.25
CA SER A 74 7.93 -2.84 17.18
C SER A 74 6.56 -3.06 16.56
N MET A 75 6.42 -2.90 15.24
CA MET A 75 5.15 -3.11 14.52
C MET A 75 5.08 -4.47 13.83
N GLN A 76 6.20 -5.19 13.67
CA GLN A 76 6.23 -6.33 12.74
C GLN A 76 5.30 -7.47 13.14
N GLU A 77 5.19 -7.79 14.43
CA GLU A 77 4.32 -8.87 14.89
C GLU A 77 2.84 -8.54 14.68
N THR A 78 2.39 -7.38 15.16
CA THR A 78 1.01 -6.90 14.95
C THR A 78 0.67 -6.82 13.45
N SER A 79 1.57 -6.25 12.65
CA SER A 79 1.37 -6.11 11.21
C SER A 79 1.35 -7.45 10.48
N LYS A 80 2.10 -8.46 10.96
CA LYS A 80 2.03 -9.81 10.39
C LYS A 80 0.64 -10.41 10.57
N ASN A 81 0.04 -10.23 11.75
CA ASN A 81 -1.31 -10.72 12.04
C ASN A 81 -2.36 -10.01 11.17
N ILE A 82 -2.30 -8.68 11.10
CA ILE A 82 -3.20 -7.87 10.27
C ILE A 82 -3.08 -8.25 8.79
N LEU A 83 -1.86 -8.35 8.24
CA LEU A 83 -1.65 -8.70 6.83
C LEU A 83 -2.16 -10.11 6.50
N ASN A 84 -2.05 -11.06 7.43
CA ASN A 84 -2.62 -12.40 7.26
C ASN A 84 -4.15 -12.40 7.19
N GLN A 85 -4.81 -11.49 7.91
CA GLN A 85 -6.25 -11.32 7.84
C GLN A 85 -6.66 -10.60 6.54
N CYS A 86 -5.98 -9.49 6.22
CA CYS A 86 -6.33 -8.64 5.08
C CYS A 86 -6.05 -9.25 3.71
N LYS A 87 -5.09 -10.17 3.57
CA LYS A 87 -4.72 -10.78 2.27
C LYS A 87 -5.79 -11.69 1.68
N SER A 88 -6.76 -12.13 2.49
CA SER A 88 -7.82 -13.06 2.11
C SER A 88 -9.13 -12.37 1.71
N ILE A 89 -9.16 -11.04 1.67
CA ILE A 89 -10.35 -10.27 1.29
C ILE A 89 -10.66 -10.52 -0.19
N PRO A 90 -11.90 -10.91 -0.54
CA PRO A 90 -12.33 -11.05 -1.93
C PRO A 90 -12.13 -9.74 -2.71
N ALA A 91 -11.73 -9.86 -3.97
CA ALA A 91 -11.47 -8.73 -4.83
C ALA A 91 -11.83 -9.04 -6.29
N GLU A 92 -12.24 -8.02 -7.03
CA GLU A 92 -12.69 -8.17 -8.42
C GLU A 92 -11.52 -8.32 -9.39
N ASN A 93 -10.40 -7.68 -9.10
CA ASN A 93 -9.20 -7.68 -9.95
C ASN A 93 -7.95 -7.35 -9.13
N ALA A 94 -6.77 -7.40 -9.76
CA ALA A 94 -5.49 -7.18 -9.08
C ALA A 94 -5.35 -5.78 -8.45
N CYS A 95 -5.91 -4.74 -9.07
CA CYS A 95 -5.88 -3.38 -8.50
C CYS A 95 -6.79 -3.29 -7.28
N ASP A 96 -7.99 -3.86 -7.38
CA ASP A 96 -8.94 -3.94 -6.27
C ASP A 96 -8.37 -4.75 -5.10
N LYS A 97 -7.70 -5.87 -5.36
CA LYS A 97 -7.04 -6.67 -4.31
C LYS A 97 -6.04 -5.85 -3.51
N ALA A 98 -5.18 -5.09 -4.19
CA ALA A 98 -4.22 -4.22 -3.52
C ALA A 98 -4.91 -3.13 -2.68
N TYR A 99 -6.00 -2.56 -3.20
CA TYR A 99 -6.79 -1.57 -2.48
C TYR A 99 -7.46 -2.16 -1.22
N GLN A 100 -8.10 -3.32 -1.32
CA GLN A 100 -8.74 -3.99 -0.18
C GLN A 100 -7.73 -4.31 0.92
N ILE A 101 -6.55 -4.81 0.55
CA ILE A 101 -5.46 -5.06 1.50
C ILE A 101 -5.04 -3.75 2.18
N ALA A 102 -4.84 -2.68 1.40
CA ALA A 102 -4.39 -1.39 1.94
C ALA A 102 -5.43 -0.78 2.88
N VAL A 103 -6.72 -0.76 2.51
CA VAL A 103 -7.80 -0.23 3.36
C VAL A 103 -7.95 -1.06 4.64
N CYS A 104 -7.96 -2.39 4.53
CA CYS A 104 -8.01 -3.26 5.70
C CYS A 104 -6.83 -3.01 6.65
N TYR A 105 -5.61 -2.94 6.10
CA TYR A 105 -4.42 -2.70 6.93
C TYR A 105 -4.44 -1.32 7.59
N VAL A 106 -4.83 -0.27 6.86
CA VAL A 106 -4.94 1.09 7.41
C VAL A 106 -6.01 1.19 8.49
N LYS A 107 -7.12 0.46 8.36
CA LYS A 107 -8.18 0.41 9.38
C LYS A 107 -7.64 -0.15 10.70
N GLU A 108 -6.87 -1.23 10.65
CA GLU A 108 -6.30 -1.87 11.84
C GLU A 108 -5.04 -1.15 12.35
N GLN A 109 -4.29 -0.47 11.46
CA GLN A 109 -3.03 0.20 11.76
C GLN A 109 -2.96 1.63 11.16
N PRO A 110 -3.80 2.58 11.60
CA PRO A 110 -3.90 3.91 10.99
C PRO A 110 -2.62 4.74 11.12
N GLU A 111 -1.80 4.46 12.14
CA GLU A 111 -0.49 5.11 12.36
C GLU A 111 0.47 4.96 11.17
N ILE A 112 0.25 3.96 10.29
CA ILE A 112 1.05 3.79 9.08
C ILE A 112 0.98 5.02 8.15
N LEU A 113 -0.16 5.71 8.14
CA LEU A 113 -0.39 6.91 7.33
C LEU A 113 0.35 8.14 7.85
N LYS A 114 0.94 8.09 9.05
CA LYS A 114 1.80 9.14 9.60
C LYS A 114 3.27 8.92 9.27
N ASN A 115 3.63 7.75 8.73
CA ASN A 115 5.01 7.42 8.42
C ASN A 115 5.45 8.07 7.09
N PRO A 116 6.44 8.98 7.10
CA PRO A 116 6.90 9.70 5.90
C PRO A 116 7.41 8.79 4.79
N ALA A 117 7.75 7.54 5.11
CA ALA A 117 8.19 6.56 4.14
C ALA A 117 7.04 5.94 3.33
N PHE A 118 5.78 6.23 3.68
CA PHE A 118 4.58 5.77 2.96
C PHE A 118 3.66 6.92 2.49
N ILE A 119 3.83 8.12 3.06
CA ILE A 119 3.21 9.39 2.60
C ILE A 119 3.96 9.96 1.43
#